data_AF-A0A6L9QSI6-F1
#
_entry.id   AF-A0A6L9QSI6-F1
#
_cell.length_a   1.000
_cell.length_b   1.000
_cell.length_c   1.000
_cell.angle_alpha   90.00
_cell.angle_beta   90.00
_cell.angle_gamma   90.00
#
_symmetry.space_group_name_H-M   'P 1'
#
loop_
_entity.id
_entity.type
_entity.pdbx_description
1 polymer ?
#
loop_
_entity_poly.entity_id
_entity_poly.type
_entity_poly.pdbx_seq_one_letter_code
_entity_poly.pdbx_strand_id
1 'polypeptide(L)'
;MTNEHHHQDVRHAWFTEILTTALNDLAHAERVITAYAAQQPDGFIAWGMAEGEAVQAHQALRQAPSLHTTPPTDHTELDATADALFHLATTTSKNLVRAAELAADPDDKMACLQAALHAGRLRDTLR
;
A
#
# COMPACT_ATOMS: atom_id res chain seq x y z
N MET A 1 -35.51 7.36 -5.56
CA MET A 1 -34.42 6.70 -6.31
C MET A 1 -33.15 7.55 -6.44
N THR A 2 -33.12 8.79 -5.93
CA THR A 2 -31.94 9.68 -6.00
C THR A 2 -30.96 9.54 -4.83
N ASN A 3 -31.45 9.16 -3.63
CA ASN A 3 -30.60 9.05 -2.45
C ASN A 3 -29.64 7.85 -2.48
N GLU A 4 -30.05 6.70 -3.03
CA GLU A 4 -29.23 5.49 -3.08
C GLU A 4 -28.00 5.63 -3.98
N HIS A 5 -28.15 6.30 -5.13
CA HIS A 5 -27.05 6.62 -6.04
C HIS A 5 -26.03 7.54 -5.36
N HIS A 6 -26.49 8.60 -4.68
CA HIS A 6 -25.61 9.53 -3.97
C HIS A 6 -24.81 8.84 -2.84
N HIS A 7 -25.42 7.92 -2.10
CA HIS A 7 -24.71 7.14 -1.06
C HIS A 7 -23.71 6.14 -1.63
N GLN A 8 -23.93 5.64 -2.85
CA GLN A 8 -22.99 4.76 -3.52
C GLN A 8 -21.77 5.52 -4.04
N ASP A 9 -21.97 6.71 -4.59
CA ASP A 9 -20.89 7.58 -5.08
C ASP A 9 -19.95 8.03 -3.96
N VAL A 10 -20.51 8.44 -2.81
CA VAL A 10 -19.71 8.85 -1.65
C VAL A 10 -18.86 7.69 -1.10
N ARG A 11 -19.43 6.48 -1.03
CA ARG A 11 -18.70 5.30 -0.57
C ARG A 11 -17.59 4.92 -1.54
N HIS A 12 -17.85 5.00 -2.85
CA HIS A 12 -16.86 4.70 -3.88
C HIS A 12 -15.71 5.71 -3.89
N ALA A 13 -16.01 7.01 -3.74
CA ALA A 13 -15.00 8.06 -3.63
C ALA A 13 -14.10 7.85 -2.40
N TRP A 14 -14.70 7.60 -1.23
CA TRP A 14 -13.95 7.34 0.00
C TRP A 14 -13.11 6.06 -0.07
N PHE A 15 -13.66 4.99 -0.66
CA PHE A 15 -12.91 3.76 -0.91
C PHE A 15 -11.68 4.02 -1.79
N THR A 16 -11.86 4.76 -2.89
CA THR A 16 -10.79 5.10 -3.82
C THR A 16 -9.72 5.97 -3.15
N GLU A 17 -10.10 6.87 -2.25
CA GLU A 17 -9.18 7.68 -1.46
C GLU A 17 -8.32 6.82 -0.51
N ILE A 18 -8.92 5.83 0.16
CA ILE A 18 -8.17 4.87 0.99
C ILE A 18 -7.16 4.10 0.14
N LEU A 19 -7.59 3.58 -1.02
CA LEU A 19 -6.70 2.81 -1.89
C LEU A 19 -5.55 3.66 -2.42
N THR A 20 -5.83 4.91 -2.81
CA THR A 20 -4.83 5.84 -3.34
C THR A 20 -3.80 6.18 -2.25
N THR A 21 -4.26 6.40 -1.03
CA THR A 21 -3.38 6.66 0.12
C THR A 21 -2.48 5.45 0.38
N ALA A 22 -3.06 4.26 0.48
CA ALA A 22 -2.31 3.02 0.67
C ALA A 22 -1.32 2.75 -0.48
N LEU A 23 -1.69 3.07 -1.72
CA LEU A 23 -0.80 2.93 -2.88
C LEU A 23 0.41 3.85 -2.78
N ASN A 24 0.19 5.11 -2.41
CA ASN A 24 1.26 6.07 -2.21
C ASN A 24 2.18 5.68 -1.04
N ASP A 25 1.61 5.19 0.06
CA ASP A 25 2.37 4.70 1.23
C ASP A 25 3.27 3.51 0.84
N LEU A 26 2.74 2.55 0.07
CA LEU A 26 3.51 1.40 -0.40
C LEU A 26 4.60 1.81 -1.41
N ALA A 27 4.31 2.72 -2.32
CA ALA A 27 5.30 3.25 -3.26
C ALA A 27 6.42 4.03 -2.54
N HIS A 28 6.08 4.78 -1.49
CA HIS A 28 7.06 5.46 -0.65
C HIS A 28 7.94 4.44 0.10
N ALA A 29 7.34 3.43 0.73
CA ALA A 29 8.08 2.36 1.40
C ALA A 29 9.05 1.63 0.45
N GLU A 30 8.58 1.26 -0.75
CA GLU A 30 9.42 0.65 -1.79
C GLU A 30 10.63 1.52 -2.13
N ARG A 31 10.42 2.82 -2.40
CA ARG A 31 11.50 3.74 -2.75
C ARG A 31 12.53 3.89 -1.63
N VAL A 32 12.07 4.05 -0.39
CA VAL A 32 12.97 4.21 0.78
C VAL A 32 13.78 2.93 1.01
N ILE A 33 13.13 1.76 1.00
CA ILE A 33 13.81 0.48 1.26
C ILE A 33 14.84 0.18 0.16
N THR A 34 14.47 0.42 -1.11
CA THR A 34 15.40 0.29 -2.25
C THR A 34 16.61 1.21 -2.07
N ALA A 35 16.39 2.45 -1.63
CA ALA A 35 17.47 3.40 -1.36
C ALA A 35 18.38 2.93 -0.22
N TYR A 36 17.84 2.35 0.85
CA TYR A 36 18.64 1.77 1.94
C TYR A 36 19.44 0.55 1.51
N ALA A 37 18.83 -0.34 0.71
CA ALA A 37 19.49 -1.51 0.15
C ALA A 37 20.70 -1.12 -0.72
N ALA A 38 20.57 -0.03 -1.49
CA ALA A 38 21.63 0.45 -2.38
C ALA A 38 22.77 1.22 -1.68
N GLN A 39 22.49 1.86 -0.52
CA GLN A 39 23.47 2.72 0.18
C GLN A 39 24.41 1.95 1.11
N GLN A 40 24.05 0.73 1.54
CA GLN A 40 24.84 -0.04 2.50
C GLN A 40 25.64 -1.15 1.78
N PRO A 41 26.90 -1.43 2.18
CA PRO A 41 27.74 -2.47 1.57
C PRO A 41 27.09 -3.87 1.56
N ASP A 42 26.33 -4.18 2.61
CA ASP A 42 25.53 -5.41 2.76
C ASP A 42 24.02 -5.11 2.72
N GLY A 43 23.63 -3.97 2.14
CA GLY A 43 22.24 -3.48 2.16
C GLY A 43 21.25 -4.44 1.51
N PHE A 44 21.66 -5.13 0.45
CA PHE A 44 20.83 -6.19 -0.15
C PHE A 44 20.56 -7.35 0.82
N ILE A 45 21.53 -7.74 1.65
CA ILE A 45 21.35 -8.81 2.65
C ILE A 45 20.43 -8.32 3.78
N ALA A 46 20.62 -7.08 4.24
CA ALA A 46 19.85 -6.51 5.33
C ALA A 46 18.40 -6.18 4.95
N TRP A 47 18.17 -5.70 3.72
CA TRP A 47 16.90 -5.13 3.29
C TRP A 47 16.20 -5.89 2.17
N GLY A 48 16.84 -6.86 1.51
CA GLY A 48 16.29 -7.49 0.30
C GLY A 48 14.94 -8.19 0.51
N MET A 49 14.69 -8.75 1.70
CA MET A 49 13.37 -9.30 2.04
C MET A 49 12.31 -8.20 2.18
N ALA A 50 12.65 -7.11 2.87
CA ALA A 50 11.76 -5.95 3.02
C ALA A 50 11.49 -5.28 1.65
N GLU A 51 12.51 -5.17 0.80
CA GLU A 51 12.40 -4.64 -0.56
C GLU A 51 11.42 -5.49 -1.39
N GLY A 52 11.60 -6.82 -1.37
CA GLY A 52 10.71 -7.74 -2.07
C GLY A 52 9.26 -7.64 -1.60
N GLU A 53 9.01 -7.61 -0.29
CA GLU A 53 7.64 -7.51 0.24
C GLU A 53 7.01 -6.13 -0.05
N ALA A 54 7.78 -5.04 -0.02
CA ALA A 54 7.29 -3.71 -0.40
C ALA A 54 6.88 -3.64 -1.87
N VAL A 55 7.72 -4.17 -2.78
CA VAL A 55 7.42 -4.26 -4.22
C VAL A 55 6.17 -5.10 -4.46
N GLN A 56 6.07 -6.27 -3.84
CA GLN A 56 4.90 -7.15 -4.01
C GLN A 56 3.62 -6.51 -3.48
N ALA A 57 3.67 -5.83 -2.33
CA ALA A 57 2.52 -5.11 -1.80
C ALA A 57 2.05 -4.01 -2.76
N HIS A 58 2.98 -3.18 -3.24
CA HIS A 58 2.68 -2.11 -4.18
C HIS A 58 2.11 -2.65 -5.49
N GLN A 59 2.74 -3.67 -6.10
CA GLN A 59 2.29 -4.27 -7.35
C GLN A 59 0.92 -4.93 -7.23
N ALA A 60 0.65 -5.64 -6.13
CA ALA A 60 -0.65 -6.24 -5.87
C ALA A 60 -1.75 -5.18 -5.81
N LEU A 61 -1.52 -4.08 -5.10
CA LEU A 61 -2.51 -3.02 -4.97
C LEU A 61 -2.79 -2.31 -6.30
N ARG A 62 -1.78 -2.14 -7.16
CA ARG A 62 -1.94 -1.56 -8.52
C ARG A 62 -2.88 -2.35 -9.44
N GLN A 63 -3.19 -3.59 -9.11
CA GLN A 63 -4.16 -4.40 -9.86
C GLN A 63 -5.61 -4.07 -9.52
N ALA A 64 -5.87 -3.28 -8.47
CA ALA A 64 -7.22 -2.89 -8.08
C ALA A 64 -7.88 -2.02 -9.16
N PRO A 65 -9.00 -2.45 -9.78
CA PRO A 65 -9.70 -1.68 -10.80
C PRO A 65 -10.04 -0.24 -10.39
N SER A 66 -10.38 -0.02 -9.12
CA SER A 66 -10.70 1.30 -8.57
C SER A 66 -9.54 2.31 -8.61
N LEU A 67 -8.29 1.87 -8.82
CA LEU A 67 -7.11 2.75 -8.87
C LEU A 67 -6.74 3.23 -10.29
N HIS A 68 -7.29 2.64 -11.35
CA HIS A 68 -6.94 3.00 -12.72
C HIS A 68 -7.36 4.42 -13.13
N THR A 69 -8.15 5.10 -12.31
CA THR A 69 -8.65 6.46 -12.55
C THR A 69 -7.84 7.55 -11.84
N THR A 70 -6.87 7.21 -10.99
CA THR A 70 -6.19 8.19 -10.12
C THR A 70 -4.73 8.37 -10.53
N PRO A 71 -4.27 9.60 -10.86
CA PRO A 71 -2.87 9.83 -11.17
C PRO A 71 -1.99 9.65 -9.91
N PRO A 72 -0.78 9.09 -10.05
CA PRO A 72 0.14 8.91 -8.93
C PRO A 72 0.50 10.27 -8.32
N THR A 73 0.50 10.34 -6.99
CA THR A 73 0.91 11.54 -6.26
C THR A 73 2.35 11.34 -5.81
N ASP A 74 3.29 12.09 -6.40
CA ASP A 74 4.69 12.04 -5.98
C ASP A 74 4.86 12.75 -4.63
N HIS A 75 4.83 11.99 -3.54
CA HIS A 75 5.36 12.43 -2.25
C HIS A 75 6.85 12.03 -2.13
N THR A 76 7.69 13.06 -2.01
CA THR A 76 9.17 13.04 -2.13
C THR A 76 9.88 13.40 -0.82
N GLU A 77 9.46 12.86 0.31
CA GLU A 77 10.34 12.83 1.49
C GLU A 77 10.94 11.44 1.59
N LEU A 78 12.27 11.35 1.68
CA LEU A 78 13.05 10.09 1.76
C LEU A 78 13.59 9.85 3.18
N ASP A 79 13.15 10.65 4.16
CA ASP A 79 13.67 10.61 5.52
C ASP A 79 12.77 9.73 6.41
N ALA A 80 12.79 8.42 6.16
CA ALA A 80 11.98 7.46 6.91
C ALA A 80 12.87 6.41 7.57
N THR A 81 12.86 6.34 8.90
CA THR A 81 13.58 5.33 9.67
C THR A 81 12.92 3.95 9.55
N ALA A 82 13.63 2.88 9.94
CA ALA A 82 13.06 1.53 10.01
C ALA A 82 11.76 1.47 10.84
N ASP A 83 11.71 2.19 11.96
CA ASP A 83 10.52 2.31 12.81
C ASP A 83 9.36 3.01 12.07
N ALA A 84 9.65 4.07 11.31
CA ALA A 84 8.64 4.76 10.51
C ALA A 84 8.06 3.82 9.43
N LEU A 85 8.92 3.04 8.76
CA LEU A 85 8.50 2.02 7.79
C LEU A 85 7.67 0.91 8.45
N PHE A 86 8.04 0.48 9.66
CA PHE A 86 7.28 -0.51 10.42
C PHE A 86 5.87 -0.01 10.76
N HIS A 87 5.76 1.25 11.22
CA HIS A 87 4.48 1.88 11.50
C HIS A 87 3.63 2.08 10.24
N LEU A 88 4.25 2.49 9.13
CA LEU A 88 3.61 2.66 7.83
C LEU A 88 3.06 1.33 7.31
N ALA A 89 3.87 0.27 7.31
CA ALA A 89 3.46 -1.07 6.88
C ALA A 89 2.32 -1.62 7.76
N THR A 90 2.39 -1.40 9.08
CA THR A 90 1.33 -1.79 10.02
C THR A 90 0.01 -1.08 9.72
N THR A 91 0.06 0.24 9.50
CA THR A 91 -1.13 1.05 9.26
C THR A 91 -1.74 0.72 7.90
N THR A 92 -0.90 0.61 6.87
CA THR A 92 -1.30 0.26 5.51
C THR A 92 -1.97 -1.12 5.46
N SER A 93 -1.36 -2.14 6.09
CA SER A 93 -1.95 -3.49 6.16
C SER A 93 -3.35 -3.48 6.77
N LYS A 94 -3.54 -2.77 7.90
CA LYS A 94 -4.87 -2.64 8.56
C LYS A 94 -5.89 -1.91 7.68
N ASN A 95 -5.47 -0.82 7.05
CA ASN A 95 -6.34 -0.04 6.17
C ASN A 95 -6.79 -0.85 4.96
N LEU A 96 -5.89 -1.65 4.38
CA LEU A 96 -6.19 -2.51 3.23
C LEU A 96 -7.13 -3.67 3.60
N VAL A 97 -6.97 -4.28 4.78
CA VAL A 97 -7.94 -5.28 5.27
C VAL A 97 -9.33 -4.66 5.40
N ARG A 98 -9.42 -3.45 5.98
CA ARG A 98 -10.69 -2.73 6.10
C ARG A 98 -11.26 -2.33 4.74
N ALA A 99 -10.41 -1.90 3.81
CA ALA A 99 -10.83 -1.59 2.44
C ALA A 99 -11.40 -2.83 1.73
N ALA A 100 -10.79 -4.00 1.90
CA ALA A 100 -11.28 -5.26 1.35
C ALA A 100 -12.68 -5.66 1.85
N GLU A 101 -13.05 -5.27 3.08
CA GLU A 101 -14.41 -5.48 3.62
C GLU A 101 -15.45 -4.56 2.97
N LEU A 102 -15.01 -3.42 2.44
CA LEU A 102 -15.84 -2.39 1.82
C LEU A 102 -15.90 -2.50 0.29
N ALA A 103 -14.97 -3.24 -0.32
CA ALA A 103 -14.86 -3.43 -1.75
C ALA A 103 -16.11 -4.11 -2.32
N ALA A 104 -16.75 -3.45 -3.28
CA ALA A 104 -17.87 -4.00 -4.03
C ALA A 104 -17.41 -4.93 -5.16
N ASP A 105 -16.23 -4.64 -5.74
CA ASP A 105 -15.61 -5.44 -6.78
C ASP A 105 -14.74 -6.56 -6.15
N PRO A 106 -14.93 -7.84 -6.54
CA PRO A 106 -14.08 -8.94 -6.10
C PRO A 106 -12.58 -8.76 -6.42
N ASP A 107 -12.24 -8.10 -7.53
CA ASP A 107 -10.86 -7.89 -7.94
C ASP A 107 -10.19 -6.81 -7.07
N ASP A 108 -10.91 -5.74 -6.74
CA ASP A 108 -10.45 -4.76 -5.75
C ASP A 108 -10.21 -5.43 -4.38
N LYS A 109 -11.13 -6.31 -3.97
CA LYS A 109 -11.01 -7.06 -2.71
C LYS A 109 -9.77 -7.94 -2.71
N MET A 110 -9.51 -8.66 -3.79
CA MET A 110 -8.34 -9.52 -3.91
C MET A 110 -7.04 -8.71 -3.87
N ALA A 111 -6.97 -7.62 -4.64
CA ALA A 111 -5.83 -6.71 -4.65
C ALA A 111 -5.54 -6.14 -3.25
N CYS A 112 -6.58 -5.71 -2.52
CA CYS A 112 -6.44 -5.23 -1.15
C CYS A 112 -5.90 -6.31 -0.20
N LEU A 113 -6.42 -7.54 -0.26
CA LEU A 113 -5.99 -8.62 0.63
C LEU A 113 -4.57 -9.10 0.33
N GLN A 114 -4.19 -9.19 -0.94
CA GLN A 114 -2.82 -9.53 -1.35
C GLN A 114 -1.84 -8.43 -0.92
N ALA A 115 -2.17 -7.16 -1.16
CA ALA A 115 -1.35 -6.04 -0.69
C ALA A 115 -1.24 -6.01 0.84
N ALA A 116 -2.33 -6.28 1.56
CA ALA A 116 -2.33 -6.36 3.02
C ALA A 116 -1.45 -7.49 3.57
N LEU A 117 -1.43 -8.64 2.90
CA LEU A 117 -0.57 -9.79 3.23
C LEU A 117 0.90 -9.40 3.10
N HIS A 118 1.30 -8.82 1.97
CA HIS A 118 2.68 -8.41 1.72
C HIS A 118 3.10 -7.25 2.64
N ALA A 119 2.22 -6.27 2.90
CA ALA A 119 2.47 -5.23 3.90
C ALA A 119 2.64 -5.80 5.32
N GLY A 120 1.91 -6.87 5.66
CA GLY A 120 2.07 -7.61 6.92
C GLY A 120 3.43 -8.29 7.02
N ARG A 121 3.89 -8.92 5.93
CA ARG A 121 5.23 -9.54 5.86
C ARG A 121 6.35 -8.51 5.88
N LEU A 122 6.18 -7.40 5.18
CA LEU A 122 7.09 -6.25 5.25
C LEU A 122 7.28 -5.80 6.71
N ARG A 123 6.19 -5.58 7.43
CA ARG A 123 6.25 -5.27 8.87
C ARG A 123 7.05 -6.31 9.65
N ASP A 124 6.83 -7.59 9.38
CA ASP A 124 7.52 -8.67 10.10
C ASP A 124 9.02 -8.74 9.76
N THR A 125 9.43 -8.32 8.56
CA THR A 125 10.86 -8.22 8.17
C THR A 125 11.58 -7.00 8.73
N LEU A 126 10.83 -5.95 9.11
CA LEU A 126 11.37 -4.70 9.67
C LEU A 126 11.59 -4.76 11.19
N ARG A 127 11.24 -5.88 11.84
CA ARG A 127 11.32 -6.09 13.28
C ARG A 127 12.49 -7.00 13.65
#